data_AF-A0A0J5Q887-F1
#
_entry.id   AF-A0A0J5Q887-F1
#
_cell.length_a   1.000
_cell.length_b   1.000
_cell.length_c   1.000
_cell.angle_alpha   90.00
_cell.angle_beta   90.00
_cell.angle_gamma   90.00
#
_symmetry.space_group_name_H-M   'P 1'
#
loop_
_entity.id
_entity.type
_entity.pdbx_description
1 polymer ?
#
loop_
_entity_poly.entity_id
_entity_poly.type
_entity_poly.pdbx_seq_one_letter_code
_entity_poly.pdbx_strand_id
1 'polypeptide(L)'
;MADRALTEEAVRSGLRDIRLPMEAAGGLAADLLAALAIGLLCAVFLGLLARFVTLSRPKASRTSLKREVTSLEVLPDDAQRIALLHLLKARAPERYRALVGEIYRPGGMPELVALRAQVLAHD
;
A
#
# COMPACT_ATOMS: atom_id res chain seq x y z
N MET A 1 -30.53 -20.23 -61.12
CA MET A 1 -30.50 -19.02 -60.26
C MET A 1 -31.39 -19.31 -59.06
N ALA A 2 -30.80 -19.50 -57.88
CA ALA A 2 -31.55 -19.69 -56.64
C ALA A 2 -30.81 -18.96 -55.51
N ASP A 3 -31.07 -17.66 -55.40
CA ASP A 3 -30.79 -16.89 -54.20
C ASP A 3 -31.66 -17.46 -53.08
N ARG A 4 -31.08 -18.36 -52.27
CA ARG A 4 -31.67 -18.73 -50.99
C ARG A 4 -31.46 -17.55 -50.05
N ALA A 5 -32.49 -16.72 -49.90
CA ALA A 5 -32.56 -15.71 -48.86
C ALA A 5 -32.24 -16.39 -47.50
N LEU A 6 -31.13 -15.98 -46.89
CA LEU A 6 -30.74 -16.40 -45.55
C LEU A 6 -31.78 -15.86 -44.56
N THR A 7 -32.78 -16.68 -44.22
CA THR A 7 -33.78 -16.32 -43.22
C THR A 7 -33.15 -16.22 -41.83
N GLU A 8 -33.65 -15.31 -40.98
CA GLU A 8 -33.16 -15.12 -39.59
C GLU A 8 -33.14 -16.45 -38.80
N GLU A 9 -34.10 -17.33 -39.08
CA GLU A 9 -34.17 -18.68 -38.50
C GLU A 9 -33.01 -19.57 -38.95
N ALA A 10 -32.57 -19.48 -40.20
CA ALA A 10 -31.39 -20.21 -40.68
C ALA A 10 -30.10 -19.70 -40.03
N VAL A 11 -29.99 -18.39 -39.81
CA VAL A 11 -28.87 -17.77 -39.09
C VAL A 11 -28.86 -18.20 -37.62
N ARG A 12 -30.01 -18.17 -36.93
CA ARG A 12 -30.13 -18.63 -35.53
C ARG A 12 -29.88 -20.13 -35.38
N SER A 13 -30.33 -20.93 -36.34
CA SER A 13 -30.08 -22.38 -36.36
C SER A 13 -28.58 -22.67 -36.50
N GLY A 14 -27.90 -21.98 -37.42
CA GLY A 14 -26.44 -22.11 -37.59
C GLY A 14 -25.63 -21.65 -36.38
N LEU A 15 -26.09 -20.63 -35.63
CA LEU A 15 -25.43 -20.18 -34.40
C LEU A 15 -25.54 -21.18 -33.25
N ARG A 16 -26.60 -21.98 -33.18
CA ARG A 16 -26.76 -23.01 -32.14
C ARG A 16 -25.87 -24.23 -32.36
N ASP A 17 -25.36 -24.42 -33.57
CA ASP A 17 -24.55 -25.58 -33.94
C ASP A 17 -23.04 -25.32 -33.96
N ILE A 18 -22.60 -24.13 -33.52
CA ILE A 18 -21.20 -23.86 -33.21
C ILE A 18 -20.86 -24.54 -31.89
N ARG A 19 -20.71 -25.86 -31.94
CA ARG A 19 -20.06 -26.59 -30.86
C ARG A 19 -18.57 -26.34 -30.95
N LEU A 20 -18.03 -25.69 -29.94
CA LEU A 20 -16.59 -25.71 -29.72
C LEU A 20 -16.17 -27.17 -29.50
N PRO A 21 -15.15 -27.67 -30.21
CA PRO A 21 -14.61 -28.99 -29.91
C PRO A 21 -14.22 -29.03 -28.44
N MET A 22 -14.47 -30.18 -27.79
CA MET A 22 -14.15 -30.37 -26.37
C MET A 22 -12.65 -30.18 -26.09
N GLU A 23 -11.84 -30.32 -27.12
CA GLU A 23 -10.40 -30.10 -27.12
C GLU A 23 -10.08 -28.75 -27.77
N ALA A 24 -9.46 -27.84 -27.00
CA ALA A 24 -8.94 -26.60 -27.54
C ALA A 24 -7.78 -26.89 -28.52
N ALA A 25 -7.66 -26.08 -29.58
CA ALA A 25 -6.52 -26.15 -30.49
C ALA A 25 -5.22 -25.84 -29.71
N GLY A 26 -4.46 -26.89 -29.38
CA GLY A 26 -3.25 -26.82 -28.54
C GLY A 26 -3.21 -27.81 -27.38
N GLY A 27 -4.33 -28.48 -27.07
CA GLY A 27 -4.41 -29.55 -26.07
C GLY A 27 -3.79 -29.16 -24.71
N LEU A 28 -3.10 -30.11 -24.09
CA LEU A 28 -2.55 -29.96 -22.73
C LEU A 28 -1.60 -28.76 -22.57
N ALA A 29 -0.84 -28.41 -23.60
CA ALA A 29 0.07 -27.26 -23.56
C ALA A 29 -0.70 -25.93 -23.46
N ALA A 30 -1.82 -25.81 -24.18
CA ALA A 30 -2.68 -24.63 -24.10
C ALA A 30 -3.33 -24.52 -22.71
N ASP A 31 -3.76 -25.64 -22.14
CA ASP A 31 -4.35 -25.66 -20.79
C ASP A 31 -3.37 -25.22 -19.71
N LEU A 32 -2.11 -25.69 -19.79
CA LEU A 32 -1.05 -25.27 -18.87
C LEU A 32 -0.73 -23.77 -18.98
N LEU A 33 -0.64 -23.24 -20.21
CA LEU A 33 -0.42 -21.81 -20.43
C LEU A 33 -1.60 -20.96 -19.95
N ALA A 34 -2.84 -21.43 -20.15
CA ALA A 34 -4.03 -20.77 -19.64
C ALA A 34 -4.04 -20.74 -18.11
N ALA A 35 -3.76 -21.87 -17.45
CA ALA A 35 -3.64 -21.95 -16.00
C ALA A 35 -2.55 -21.01 -15.46
N LEU A 36 -1.39 -20.97 -16.12
CA LEU A 36 -0.30 -20.05 -15.79
C LEU A 36 -0.74 -18.58 -15.91
N ALA A 37 -1.38 -18.22 -17.02
CA ALA A 37 -1.86 -16.86 -17.26
C ALA A 37 -2.87 -16.41 -16.19
N ILE A 38 -3.81 -17.27 -15.83
CA ILE A 38 -4.78 -17.01 -14.76
C ILE A 38 -4.07 -16.86 -13.41
N GLY A 39 -3.12 -17.75 -13.09
CA GLY A 39 -2.34 -17.67 -11.87
C GLY A 39 -1.55 -16.36 -11.75
N LEU A 40 -0.88 -15.94 -12.83
CA LEU A 40 -0.14 -14.67 -12.88
C LEU A 40 -1.07 -13.47 -12.73
N LEU A 41 -2.24 -13.50 -13.38
CA LEU A 41 -3.23 -12.43 -13.26
C LEU A 41 -3.71 -12.29 -11.80
N CYS A 42 -4.05 -13.41 -11.15
CA CYS A 42 -4.41 -13.42 -9.74
C CYS A 42 -3.28 -12.89 -8.85
N ALA A 43 -2.03 -13.29 -9.11
CA ALA A 43 -0.88 -12.80 -8.35
C ALA A 43 -0.71 -11.28 -8.46
N VAL A 44 -0.90 -10.70 -9.66
CA VAL A 44 -0.87 -9.25 -9.87
C VAL A 44 -1.99 -8.56 -9.10
N PHE A 45 -3.22 -9.07 -9.16
CA PHE A 45 -4.35 -8.51 -8.40
C PHE A 45 -4.11 -8.54 -6.89
N LEU A 46 -3.64 -9.67 -6.36
CA LEU A 46 -3.30 -9.80 -4.94
C LEU A 46 -2.15 -8.87 -4.55
N GLY A 47 -1.12 -8.75 -5.39
CA GLY A 47 -0.01 -7.82 -5.18
C GLY A 47 -0.46 -6.37 -5.18
N LEU A 48 -1.35 -5.97 -6.10
CA LEU A 48 -1.93 -4.63 -6.13
C LEU A 48 -2.81 -4.36 -4.92
N LEU A 49 -3.63 -5.33 -4.49
CA LEU A 49 -4.46 -5.20 -3.31
C LEU A 49 -3.60 -5.07 -2.04
N ALA A 50 -2.58 -5.92 -1.90
CA ALA A 50 -1.62 -5.83 -0.81
C ALA A 50 -0.86 -4.50 -0.83
N ARG A 51 -0.44 -4.03 -2.01
CA ARG A 51 0.19 -2.72 -2.20
C ARG A 51 -0.76 -1.59 -1.79
N PHE A 52 -2.03 -1.66 -2.17
CA PHE A 52 -3.02 -0.64 -1.80
C PHE A 52 -3.20 -0.58 -0.28
N VAL A 53 -3.34 -1.73 0.38
CA VAL A 53 -3.46 -1.81 1.85
C VAL A 53 -2.18 -1.33 2.56
N THR A 54 -1.00 -1.64 2.02
CA THR A 54 0.28 -1.30 2.67
C THR A 54 0.77 0.12 2.38
N LEU A 55 0.51 0.68 1.19
CA LEU A 55 0.84 2.07 0.84
C LEU A 55 -0.19 3.08 1.35
N SER A 56 -1.36 2.64 1.81
CA SER A 56 -2.32 3.51 2.50
C SER A 56 -1.85 4.05 3.85
N ARG A 57 -0.58 3.82 4.26
CA ARG A 57 0.05 4.64 5.29
C ARG A 57 0.27 6.05 4.71
N PRO A 58 -0.50 7.07 5.16
CA PRO A 58 -0.34 8.41 4.65
C PRO A 58 1.09 8.88 4.95
N LYS A 59 1.81 9.29 3.91
CA LYS A 59 3.06 10.04 4.06
C LYS A 59 2.69 11.29 4.85
N ALA A 60 3.08 11.32 6.12
CA ALA A 60 2.64 12.32 7.08
C ALA A 60 2.92 13.72 6.53
N SER A 61 1.88 14.36 5.99
CA SER A 61 1.91 15.72 5.46
C SER A 61 2.38 16.67 6.56
N ARG A 62 3.17 17.70 6.23
CA ARG A 62 3.67 18.72 7.19
C ARG A 62 2.58 19.27 8.13
N THR A 63 1.34 19.36 7.65
CA THR A 63 0.18 19.77 8.47
C THR A 63 -0.12 18.81 9.63
N SER A 64 0.19 17.51 9.48
CA SER A 64 0.00 16.50 10.52
C SER A 64 1.01 16.64 11.65
N LEU A 65 2.25 17.09 11.41
CA LEU A 65 3.30 17.14 12.43
C LEU A 65 2.95 18.15 13.53
N LYS A 66 2.55 19.37 13.15
CA LYS A 66 2.12 20.38 14.13
C LYS A 66 0.93 19.89 14.94
N ARG A 67 -0.06 19.26 14.29
CA ARG A 67 -1.22 18.66 14.96
C ARG A 67 -0.83 17.50 15.90
N GLU A 68 0.14 16.69 15.51
CA GLU A 68 0.66 15.58 16.30
C GLU A 68 1.39 16.11 17.53
N VAL A 69 2.27 17.11 17.38
CA VAL A 69 2.92 17.79 18.52
C VAL A 69 1.89 18.46 19.45
N THR A 70 0.84 19.08 18.89
CA THR A 70 -0.25 19.67 19.68
C THR A 70 -1.08 18.61 20.44
N SER A 71 -1.25 17.41 19.87
CA SER A 71 -1.92 16.31 20.58
C SER A 71 -1.11 15.81 21.78
N LEU A 72 0.21 15.99 21.74
CA LEU A 72 1.11 15.61 22.83
C LEU A 72 1.10 16.60 24.00
N GLU A 73 0.48 17.78 23.88
CA GLU A 73 0.37 18.78 24.96
C GLU A 73 -0.55 18.36 26.11
N VAL A 74 -1.44 17.40 25.84
CA VAL A 74 -2.39 16.89 26.82
C VAL A 74 -1.72 15.87 27.77
N LEU A 75 -0.55 15.35 27.42
CA LEU A 75 0.16 14.37 28.24
C LEU A 75 0.96 15.05 29.37
N PRO A 76 1.13 14.35 30.52
CA PRO A 76 2.10 14.76 31.54
C PRO A 76 3.51 14.91 30.96
N ASP A 77 4.30 15.85 31.48
CA ASP A 77 5.61 16.25 30.95
C ASP A 77 6.55 15.08 30.60
N ASP A 78 6.63 14.06 31.46
CA ASP A 78 7.49 12.90 31.23
C ASP A 78 7.00 12.04 30.06
N ALA A 79 5.70 11.81 29.97
CA ALA A 79 5.08 11.09 28.87
C ALA A 79 5.20 11.87 27.56
N GLN A 80 5.11 13.21 27.63
CA GLN A 80 5.30 14.09 26.50
C GLN A 80 6.75 14.04 25.97
N ARG A 81 7.76 14.05 26.84
CA ARG A 81 9.17 13.91 26.43
C ARG A 81 9.42 12.59 25.71
N ILE A 82 8.91 11.48 26.26
CA ILE A 82 9.06 10.16 25.64
C ILE A 82 8.37 10.11 24.27
N ALA A 83 7.16 10.65 24.17
CA ALA A 83 6.42 10.69 22.91
C ALA A 83 7.14 11.54 21.84
N LEU A 84 7.68 12.70 22.23
CA LEU A 84 8.49 13.54 21.33
C LEU A 84 9.79 12.83 20.88
N LEU A 85 10.44 12.07 21.77
CA LEU A 85 11.61 11.25 21.42
C LEU A 85 11.28 10.15 20.42
N HIS A 86 10.14 9.46 20.60
CA HIS A 86 9.67 8.45 19.65
C HIS A 86 9.36 9.06 18.28
N LEU A 87 8.75 10.24 18.27
CA LEU A 87 8.43 10.96 17.06
C LEU A 87 9.70 11.46 16.34
N LEU A 88 10.70 11.94 17.09
CA LEU A 88 12.03 12.28 16.56
C LEU A 88 12.74 11.05 15.96
N LYS A 89 12.69 9.89 16.65
CA LYS A 89 13.27 8.62 16.15
C LYS A 89 12.61 8.18 14.83
N ALA A 90 11.31 8.37 14.69
CA ALA A 90 10.57 7.97 13.49
C ALA A 90 10.88 8.87 12.27
N ARG A 91 11.10 10.17 12.47
CA ARG A 91 11.30 11.13 11.38
C ARG A 91 12.77 11.47 11.09
N ALA A 92 13.61 11.53 12.11
CA ALA A 92 15.01 11.93 12.02
C ALA A 92 15.92 11.01 12.86
N PRO A 93 16.12 9.75 12.43
CA PRO A 93 16.84 8.75 13.22
C PRO A 93 18.29 9.15 13.51
N GLU A 94 18.94 9.91 12.62
CA GLU A 94 20.32 10.39 12.81
C GLU A 94 20.43 11.41 13.96
N ARG A 95 19.45 12.32 14.07
CA ARG A 95 19.36 13.29 15.17
C ARG A 95 19.05 12.58 16.49
N TYR A 96 18.16 11.61 16.46
CA TYR A 96 17.88 10.79 17.63
C TYR A 96 19.16 10.09 18.12
N ARG A 97 19.94 9.45 17.23
CA ARG A 97 21.22 8.81 17.60
C ARG A 97 22.21 9.77 18.28
N ALA A 98 22.31 11.00 17.80
CA ALA A 98 23.15 12.03 18.44
C ALA A 98 22.66 12.37 19.86
N LEU A 99 21.34 12.42 20.05
CA LEU A 99 20.71 12.75 21.33
C LEU A 99 20.74 11.58 22.33
N VAL A 100 20.72 10.32 21.86
CA VAL A 100 20.76 9.12 22.72
C VAL A 100 22.00 9.13 23.65
N GLY A 101 23.15 9.58 23.15
CA GLY A 101 24.37 9.68 23.95
C GLY A 101 24.27 10.65 25.13
N GLU A 102 23.41 11.67 25.01
CA GLU A 102 23.15 12.65 26.07
C GLU A 102 22.09 12.15 27.05
N ILE A 103 21.04 11.48 26.56
CA ILE A 103 19.91 10.95 27.36
C ILE A 103 20.35 10.00 28.47
N TYR A 104 21.38 9.18 28.23
CA TYR A 104 21.88 8.22 29.21
C TYR A 104 22.88 8.79 30.23
N ARG A 105 23.17 10.09 30.20
CA ARG A 105 24.00 10.77 31.22
C ARG A 105 23.14 11.19 32.41
N PRO A 106 23.69 11.26 33.64
CA PRO A 106 22.97 11.81 34.78
C PRO A 106 22.56 13.27 34.49
N GLY A 107 21.26 13.56 34.53
CA GLY A 107 20.68 14.86 34.12
C GLY A 107 20.44 15.02 32.62
N GLY A 108 20.61 13.96 31.83
CA GLY A 108 20.65 13.98 30.37
C GLY A 108 19.32 14.12 29.63
N MET A 109 18.20 14.28 30.36
CA MET A 109 16.89 14.40 29.71
C MET A 109 16.76 15.78 29.06
N PRO A 110 16.58 15.87 27.73
CA PRO A 110 16.43 17.15 27.04
C PRO A 110 15.23 17.93 27.61
N GLU A 111 15.40 19.25 27.69
CA GLU A 111 14.30 20.12 28.05
C GLU A 111 13.18 20.02 27.00
N LEU A 112 11.94 20.04 27.48
CA LEU A 112 10.75 19.77 26.67
C LEU A 112 10.61 20.80 25.52
N VAL A 113 10.92 22.07 25.80
CA VAL A 113 10.93 23.17 24.83
C VAL A 113 11.99 22.93 23.74
N ALA A 114 13.20 22.56 24.13
CA ALA A 114 14.29 22.28 23.21
C ALA A 114 13.97 21.08 22.30
N LEU A 115 13.34 20.04 22.85
CA LEU A 115 12.96 18.84 22.12
C LEU A 115 11.87 19.13 21.08
N ARG A 116 10.86 19.94 21.42
CA ARG A 116 9.85 20.40 20.47
C ARG A 116 10.45 21.22 19.34
N ALA A 117 11.34 22.16 19.66
CA ALA A 117 12.01 22.98 18.65
C ALA A 117 12.80 22.11 17.67
N GLN A 118 13.49 21.07 18.16
CA GLN A 118 14.19 20.12 17.30
C GLN A 118 13.23 19.32 16.41
N VAL A 119 12.10 18.84 16.93
CA VAL A 119 11.09 18.13 16.13
C VAL A 119 10.50 19.02 15.02
N LEU A 120 10.19 20.28 15.34
CA LEU A 120 9.59 21.23 14.39
C LEU A 120 10.60 21.77 13.35
N ALA A 121 11.89 21.79 13.67
CA ALA A 121 12.94 22.24 12.76
C ALA A 121 13.22 21.26 11.60
N HIS A 122 12.76 20.01 11.71
CA HIS A 122 12.97 18.94 10.72
C HIS A 122 11.70 18.58 9.94
N ASP A 123 10.82 19.57 9.74
CA ASP A 123 9.65 19.45 8.86
C ASP A 123 10.02 19.67 7.38
#